data_AF-A0A222VTG8-F1
#
_entry.id   AF-A0A222VTG8-F1
#
_cell.length_a   1.000
_cell.length_b   1.000
_cell.length_c   1.000
_cell.angle_alpha   90.00
_cell.angle_beta   90.00
_cell.angle_gamma   90.00
#
_symmetry.space_group_name_H-M   'P 1'
#
loop_
_entity.id
_entity.type
_entity.pdbx_description
1 polymer ?
#
loop_
_entity_poly.entity_id
_entity_poly.type
_entity_poly.pdbx_seq_one_letter_code
_entity_poly.pdbx_strand_id
1 'polypeptide(L)'
;MDQHQTLLGVAGAAPDGWLIVARDALAAGDTGRVGELLAALGKAPTSPREHRFTPQPRGHEAADRALVNRIRNTATACWATMRDGTDRVYLVQADTGHAAIAGAAQRALLESGVDTPRVEVLGPGQPLPSYHERALLASTLLWSVLPGNSVHLARAFDGASAAGPWFAPDHELVVDPAIRWRLLDFLSGGEVVFAASPMTDVVTGSPGVVPADLRSDGTWVWSEASRYYLDRYRLAPDPGLTGHALANRPGDRLTPLTRHRVRAALNPIDQEGPSWRAG
;
A
#
# COMPACT_ATOMS: atom_id res chain seq x y z
N MET A 1 -7.23 21.29 10.14
CA MET A 1 -7.11 19.85 9.89
C MET A 1 -8.32 19.45 9.05
N ASP A 2 -8.11 18.70 7.97
CA ASP A 2 -9.21 18.25 7.09
C ASP A 2 -10.16 17.32 7.87
N GLN A 3 -11.46 17.62 7.88
CA GLN A 3 -12.48 16.85 8.59
C GLN A 3 -12.53 15.39 8.11
N HIS A 4 -12.26 15.16 6.83
CA HIS A 4 -12.17 13.80 6.27
C HIS A 4 -11.02 13.02 6.92
N GLN A 5 -9.85 13.63 7.06
CA GLN A 5 -8.68 13.02 7.70
C GLN A 5 -8.93 12.72 9.19
N THR A 6 -9.65 13.60 9.89
CA THR A 6 -10.05 13.33 11.28
C THR A 6 -10.96 12.10 11.37
N LEU A 7 -11.92 11.95 10.45
CA LEU A 7 -12.80 10.78 10.40
C LEU A 7 -12.05 9.49 10.03
N LEU A 8 -11.03 9.56 9.17
CA LEU A 8 -10.12 8.43 8.94
C LEU A 8 -9.35 8.07 10.22
N GLY A 9 -8.83 9.05 10.94
CA GLY A 9 -8.02 8.81 12.15
C GLY A 9 -8.74 8.04 13.27
N VAL A 10 -10.07 8.05 13.29
CA VAL A 10 -10.89 7.36 14.30
C VAL A 10 -11.54 6.06 13.79
N ALA A 11 -11.29 5.67 12.53
CA ALA A 11 -11.82 4.43 11.98
C ALA A 11 -11.32 3.20 12.75
N GLY A 12 -12.22 2.25 13.05
CA GLY A 12 -11.94 1.08 13.90
C GLY A 12 -11.95 1.37 15.41
N ALA A 13 -11.79 2.62 15.84
CA ALA A 13 -11.95 2.99 17.24
C ALA A 13 -13.38 3.48 17.55
N ALA A 14 -13.98 4.22 16.62
CA ALA A 14 -15.34 4.74 16.72
C ALA A 14 -16.39 3.70 16.29
N PRO A 15 -17.63 3.75 16.82
CA PRO A 15 -18.74 2.95 16.31
C PRO A 15 -19.01 3.22 14.83
N ASP A 16 -19.11 2.17 14.01
CA ASP A 16 -19.27 2.32 12.55
C ASP A 16 -20.51 3.14 12.18
N GLY A 17 -21.63 2.94 12.88
CA GLY A 17 -22.86 3.71 12.66
C GLY A 17 -22.67 5.22 12.82
N TRP A 18 -21.81 5.65 13.74
CA TRP A 18 -21.49 7.07 13.92
C TRP A 18 -20.62 7.60 12.79
N LEU A 19 -19.65 6.80 12.33
CA LEU A 19 -18.81 7.16 11.18
C LEU A 19 -19.62 7.29 9.90
N ILE A 20 -20.59 6.40 9.67
CA ILE A 20 -21.50 6.45 8.53
C ILE A 20 -22.24 7.80 8.50
N VAL A 21 -22.84 8.19 9.63
CA VAL A 21 -23.59 9.46 9.75
C VAL A 21 -22.67 10.66 9.58
N ALA A 22 -21.46 10.64 10.17
CA ALA A 22 -20.52 11.74 10.05
C ALA A 22 -20.00 11.91 8.61
N ARG A 23 -19.74 10.81 7.90
CA ARG A 23 -19.31 10.84 6.49
C ARG A 23 -20.42 11.31 5.57
N ASP A 24 -21.66 10.91 5.83
CA ASP A 24 -22.80 11.37 5.06
C ASP A 24 -23.05 12.88 5.26
N ALA A 25 -22.98 13.36 6.51
CA ALA A 25 -23.05 14.79 6.81
C ALA A 25 -21.93 15.58 6.13
N LEU A 26 -20.70 15.05 6.15
CA LEU A 26 -19.56 15.67 5.47
C LEU A 26 -19.74 15.69 3.95
N ALA A 27 -20.26 14.61 3.36
CA ALA A 27 -20.58 14.54 1.93
C ALA A 27 -21.68 15.52 1.52
N ALA A 28 -22.63 15.81 2.41
CA ALA A 28 -23.69 16.80 2.20
C ALA A 28 -23.23 18.26 2.42
N GLY A 29 -22.00 18.48 2.91
CA GLY A 29 -21.49 19.81 3.23
C GLY A 29 -22.01 20.38 4.56
N ASP A 30 -22.63 19.56 5.41
CA ASP A 30 -23.16 19.97 6.72
C ASP A 30 -22.04 20.06 7.77
N THR A 31 -21.20 21.09 7.62
CA THR A 31 -20.00 21.30 8.46
C THR A 31 -20.32 21.46 9.95
N GLY A 32 -21.49 22.01 10.28
CA GLY A 32 -21.95 22.18 11.66
C GLY A 32 -22.20 20.83 12.34
N ARG A 33 -23.01 19.98 11.69
CA ARG A 33 -23.28 18.63 12.18
C ARG A 33 -22.03 17.76 12.26
N VAL A 34 -21.13 17.88 11.29
CA VAL A 34 -19.84 17.18 11.32
C VAL A 34 -19.02 17.62 12.54
N GLY A 35 -18.99 18.91 12.85
CA GLY A 35 -18.30 19.43 14.03
C GLY A 35 -18.83 18.85 15.34
N GLU A 36 -20.15 18.78 15.49
CA GLU A 36 -20.80 18.17 16.66
C GLU A 36 -20.47 16.68 16.79
N LEU A 37 -20.54 15.94 15.68
CA LEU A 37 -20.23 14.51 15.65
C LEU A 37 -18.76 14.24 15.98
N LEU A 38 -17.83 15.04 15.44
CA LEU A 38 -16.40 14.94 15.76
C LEU A 38 -16.14 15.24 17.23
N ALA A 39 -16.80 16.26 17.80
CA ALA A 39 -16.69 16.58 19.22
C ALA A 39 -17.22 15.45 20.12
N ALA A 40 -18.30 14.77 19.70
CA ALA A 40 -18.84 13.61 20.40
C ALA A 40 -17.89 12.40 20.30
N LEU A 41 -17.32 12.15 19.11
CA LEU A 41 -16.33 11.09 18.88
C LEU A 41 -15.06 11.29 19.70
N GLY A 42 -14.56 12.52 19.83
CA GLY A 42 -13.39 12.84 20.65
C GLY A 42 -13.60 12.64 22.16
N LYS A 43 -14.86 12.57 22.61
CA LYS A 43 -15.21 12.28 24.02
C LYS A 43 -15.51 10.80 24.25
N ALA A 44 -15.71 10.02 23.19
CA ALA A 44 -16.00 8.60 23.31
C ALA A 44 -14.73 7.85 23.76
N PRO A 45 -14.83 6.86 24.65
CA PRO A 45 -13.68 6.04 25.02
C PRO A 45 -13.22 5.24 23.80
N THR A 46 -12.12 5.68 23.19
CA THR A 46 -11.44 4.95 22.11
C THR A 46 -10.55 3.90 22.74
N SER A 47 -11.04 2.67 22.86
CA SER A 47 -10.15 1.55 23.14
C SER A 47 -9.45 1.16 21.85
N PRO A 48 -8.10 1.18 21.77
CA PRO A 48 -7.39 0.68 20.61
C PRO A 48 -7.74 -0.80 20.45
N ARG A 49 -8.60 -1.11 19.48
CA ARG A 49 -8.94 -2.49 19.13
C ARG A 49 -8.05 -2.90 17.98
N GLU A 50 -7.24 -3.92 18.21
CA GLU A 50 -6.50 -4.56 17.14
C GLU A 50 -7.43 -5.45 16.32
N HIS A 51 -7.94 -4.92 15.23
CA HIS A 51 -8.82 -5.64 14.32
C HIS A 51 -8.06 -6.59 13.39
N ARG A 52 -8.45 -7.86 13.34
CA ARG A 52 -7.87 -8.79 12.37
C ARG A 52 -8.49 -8.54 11.00
N PHE A 53 -7.66 -8.51 9.96
CA PHE A 53 -8.16 -8.43 8.59
C PHE A 53 -7.83 -9.68 7.79
N THR A 54 -8.76 -10.11 6.95
CA THR A 54 -8.59 -11.29 6.09
C THR A 54 -9.21 -11.07 4.71
N PRO A 55 -8.59 -11.59 3.64
CA PRO A 55 -9.18 -11.54 2.31
C PRO A 55 -10.43 -12.44 2.27
N GLN A 56 -11.51 -11.94 1.66
CA GLN A 56 -12.70 -12.74 1.33
C GLN A 56 -13.28 -12.26 0.00
N PRO A 57 -12.80 -12.82 -1.13
CA PRO A 57 -13.17 -12.34 -2.46
C PRO A 57 -14.55 -12.83 -2.93
N ARG A 58 -15.22 -13.71 -2.19
CA ARG A 58 -16.47 -14.38 -2.61
C ARG A 58 -17.63 -14.09 -1.67
N GLY A 59 -18.86 -14.16 -2.20
CA GLY A 59 -20.11 -14.03 -1.43
C GLY A 59 -20.60 -12.59 -1.26
N HIS A 60 -19.97 -11.64 -1.95
CA HIS A 60 -20.27 -10.20 -1.87
C HIS A 60 -20.32 -9.52 -3.25
N GLU A 61 -20.40 -10.31 -4.32
CA GLU A 61 -20.21 -9.87 -5.71
C GLU A 61 -21.22 -8.80 -6.13
N ALA A 62 -22.47 -8.88 -5.62
CA ALA A 62 -23.50 -7.89 -5.90
C ALA A 62 -23.15 -6.51 -5.30
N ALA A 63 -22.74 -6.49 -4.02
CA ALA A 63 -22.35 -5.27 -3.31
C ALA A 63 -21.03 -4.69 -3.86
N ASP A 64 -20.04 -5.55 -4.11
CA ASP A 64 -18.75 -5.16 -4.70
C ASP A 64 -18.96 -4.47 -6.06
N ARG A 65 -19.78 -5.07 -6.93
CA ARG A 65 -20.09 -4.52 -8.26
C ARG A 65 -20.88 -3.22 -8.16
N ALA A 66 -21.86 -3.13 -7.26
CA ALA A 66 -22.65 -1.91 -7.06
C ALA A 66 -21.75 -0.74 -6.63
N LEU A 67 -20.85 -1.00 -5.67
CA LEU A 67 -19.86 -0.03 -5.23
C LEU A 67 -18.95 0.40 -6.38
N VAL A 68 -18.27 -0.54 -7.05
CA VAL A 68 -17.32 -0.23 -8.13
C VAL A 68 -17.99 0.57 -9.24
N ASN A 69 -19.18 0.17 -9.69
CA ASN A 69 -19.93 0.91 -10.71
C ASN A 69 -20.24 2.35 -10.30
N ARG A 70 -20.47 2.60 -8.99
CA ARG A 70 -20.73 3.93 -8.48
C ARG A 70 -19.48 4.82 -8.49
N ILE A 71 -18.31 4.28 -8.14
CA ILE A 71 -17.10 5.09 -7.89
C ILE A 71 -16.09 5.10 -9.03
N ARG A 72 -16.22 4.22 -10.04
CA ARG A 72 -15.18 4.01 -11.08
C ARG A 72 -14.79 5.24 -11.92
N ASN A 73 -15.63 6.28 -11.93
CA ASN A 73 -15.36 7.53 -12.66
C ASN A 73 -14.76 8.63 -11.79
N THR A 74 -14.66 8.41 -10.48
CA THR A 74 -14.21 9.41 -9.49
C THR A 74 -13.08 8.90 -8.59
N ALA A 75 -12.90 7.58 -8.52
CA ALA A 75 -11.84 6.90 -7.78
C ALA A 75 -10.80 6.29 -8.72
N THR A 76 -9.61 6.00 -8.20
CA THR A 76 -8.54 5.35 -8.94
C THR A 76 -8.42 3.86 -8.63
N ALA A 77 -8.87 3.42 -7.46
CA ALA A 77 -8.86 2.02 -7.07
C ALA A 77 -9.85 1.71 -5.94
N CYS A 78 -10.23 0.44 -5.84
CA CYS A 78 -11.14 -0.08 -4.83
C CYS A 78 -10.69 -1.46 -4.36
N TRP A 79 -10.70 -1.66 -3.05
CA TRP A 79 -10.42 -2.94 -2.38
C TRP A 79 -11.53 -3.32 -1.43
N ALA A 80 -11.58 -4.60 -1.08
CA ALA A 80 -12.38 -5.09 0.03
C ALA A 80 -11.61 -6.08 0.90
N THR A 81 -11.86 -6.03 2.20
CA THR A 81 -11.36 -7.00 3.19
C THR A 81 -12.46 -7.31 4.19
N MET A 82 -12.30 -8.40 4.93
CA MET A 82 -13.09 -8.65 6.13
C MET A 82 -12.33 -8.16 7.35
N ARG A 83 -13.05 -7.54 8.28
CA ARG A 83 -12.61 -7.17 9.62
C ARG A 83 -13.23 -8.16 10.60
N ASP A 84 -12.38 -8.79 11.40
CA ASP A 84 -12.71 -9.82 12.39
C ASP A 84 -13.52 -11.01 11.82
N GLY A 85 -13.42 -11.24 10.51
CA GLY A 85 -14.10 -12.32 9.79
C GLY A 85 -15.59 -12.10 9.51
N THR A 86 -16.17 -10.97 9.94
CA THR A 86 -17.62 -10.72 9.85
C THR A 86 -17.94 -9.42 9.12
N ASP A 87 -17.16 -8.37 9.36
CA ASP A 87 -17.46 -7.03 8.87
C ASP A 87 -16.74 -6.75 7.55
N ARG A 88 -17.47 -6.55 6.46
CA ARG A 88 -16.86 -6.15 5.19
C ARG A 88 -16.46 -4.68 5.22
N VAL A 89 -15.19 -4.40 4.91
CA VAL A 89 -14.61 -3.05 4.83
C VAL A 89 -14.11 -2.80 3.42
N TYR A 90 -14.49 -1.66 2.87
CA TYR A 90 -14.07 -1.19 1.56
C TYR A 90 -13.08 -0.05 1.70
N LEU A 91 -12.00 -0.14 0.94
CA LEU A 91 -11.01 0.93 0.83
C LEU A 91 -11.08 1.47 -0.60
N VAL A 92 -11.11 2.79 -0.75
CA VAL A 92 -11.21 3.46 -2.05
C VAL A 92 -10.09 4.47 -2.14
N GLN A 93 -9.29 4.44 -3.20
CA GLN A 93 -8.31 5.50 -3.45
C GLN A 93 -8.92 6.55 -4.39
N ALA A 94 -8.76 7.83 -4.07
CA ALA A 94 -9.13 8.94 -4.94
C ALA A 94 -8.20 10.13 -4.70
N ASP A 95 -7.98 10.95 -5.73
CA ASP A 95 -7.11 12.13 -5.60
C ASP A 95 -7.84 13.31 -4.95
N THR A 96 -9.15 13.41 -5.15
CA THR A 96 -10.00 14.50 -4.65
C THR A 96 -11.40 14.00 -4.32
N GLY A 97 -12.22 14.86 -3.70
CA GLY A 97 -13.65 14.58 -3.48
C GLY A 97 -13.91 13.47 -2.46
N HIS A 98 -12.98 13.21 -1.54
CA HIS A 98 -13.02 12.06 -0.65
C HIS A 98 -14.36 11.88 0.09
N ALA A 99 -14.91 12.96 0.66
CA ALA A 99 -16.19 12.91 1.36
C ALA A 99 -17.37 12.57 0.43
N ALA A 100 -17.45 13.20 -0.74
CA ALA A 100 -18.50 12.94 -1.72
C ALA A 100 -18.46 11.49 -2.21
N ILE A 101 -17.25 10.96 -2.46
CA ILE A 101 -17.04 9.56 -2.84
C ILE A 101 -17.47 8.63 -1.70
N ALA A 102 -17.10 8.92 -0.45
CA ALA A 102 -17.49 8.14 0.71
C ALA A 102 -19.03 8.05 0.84
N GLY A 103 -19.72 9.19 0.76
CA GLY A 103 -21.19 9.22 0.81
C GLY A 103 -21.86 8.51 -0.37
N ALA A 104 -21.35 8.68 -1.59
CA ALA A 104 -21.86 7.97 -2.77
C ALA A 104 -21.69 6.45 -2.65
N ALA A 105 -20.53 6.00 -2.18
CA ALA A 105 -20.20 4.60 -1.94
C ALA A 105 -21.08 3.98 -0.84
N GLN A 106 -21.25 4.67 0.31
CA GLN A 106 -22.12 4.21 1.40
C GLN A 106 -23.55 4.01 0.90
N ARG A 107 -24.10 4.96 0.14
CA ARG A 107 -25.45 4.86 -0.43
C ARG A 107 -25.58 3.70 -1.40
N ALA A 108 -24.61 3.50 -2.30
CA ALA A 108 -24.62 2.37 -3.23
C ALA A 108 -24.64 1.01 -2.51
N LEU A 109 -23.93 0.90 -1.40
CA LEU A 109 -23.91 -0.33 -0.59
C LEU A 109 -25.24 -0.55 0.16
N LEU A 110 -25.83 0.50 0.74
CA LEU A 110 -27.16 0.44 1.36
C LEU A 110 -28.23 0.01 0.35
N GLU A 111 -28.22 0.61 -0.85
CA GLU A 111 -29.11 0.25 -1.97
C GLU A 111 -28.95 -1.21 -2.41
N SER A 112 -27.78 -1.81 -2.17
CA SER A 112 -27.49 -3.23 -2.44
C SER A 112 -27.81 -4.19 -1.29
N GLY A 113 -28.35 -3.68 -0.17
CA GLY A 113 -28.74 -4.48 0.99
C GLY A 113 -27.65 -4.66 2.06
N VAL A 114 -26.60 -3.82 2.05
CA VAL A 114 -25.57 -3.81 3.12
C VAL A 114 -26.01 -2.86 4.23
N ASP A 115 -26.40 -3.41 5.38
CA ASP A 115 -26.96 -2.62 6.50
C ASP A 115 -25.97 -1.62 7.11
N THR A 116 -24.69 -2.01 7.21
CA THR A 116 -23.63 -1.18 7.83
C THR A 116 -22.46 -1.05 6.86
N PRO A 117 -22.53 -0.15 5.86
CA PRO A 117 -21.46 0.06 4.91
C PRO A 117 -20.23 0.68 5.60
N ARG A 118 -19.06 0.10 5.38
CA ARG A 118 -17.79 0.60 5.92
C ARG A 118 -16.90 0.97 4.75
N VAL A 119 -16.93 2.24 4.38
CA VAL A 119 -16.16 2.76 3.25
C VAL A 119 -15.16 3.78 3.75
N GLU A 120 -13.89 3.52 3.49
CA GLU A 120 -12.77 4.40 3.78
C GLU A 120 -12.20 4.93 2.47
N VAL A 121 -12.16 6.26 2.31
CA VAL A 121 -11.60 6.90 1.11
C VAL A 121 -10.23 7.47 1.43
N LEU A 122 -9.21 6.98 0.75
CA LEU A 122 -7.79 7.26 0.96
C LEU A 122 -7.28 8.23 -0.11
N GLY A 123 -6.53 9.23 0.31
CA GLY A 123 -5.81 10.12 -0.60
C GLY A 123 -4.44 9.55 -0.99
N PRO A 124 -3.88 9.94 -2.16
CA PRO A 124 -2.53 9.55 -2.54
C PRO A 124 -1.47 10.18 -1.61
N GLY A 125 -0.37 9.46 -1.37
CA GLY A 125 0.84 10.02 -0.74
C GLY A 125 0.77 10.37 0.75
N GLN A 126 -0.39 10.23 1.42
CA GLN A 126 -0.46 10.46 2.87
C GLN A 126 -0.12 9.20 3.67
N PRO A 127 0.53 9.32 4.85
CA PRO A 127 0.72 8.17 5.72
C PRO A 127 -0.65 7.64 6.15
N LEU A 128 -0.89 6.35 5.92
CA LEU A 128 -2.13 5.71 6.33
C LEU A 128 -2.08 5.42 7.84
N PRO A 129 -3.16 5.66 8.60
CA PRO A 129 -3.27 5.12 9.95
C PRO A 129 -3.13 3.60 9.94
N SER A 130 -2.59 3.02 11.01
CA SER A 130 -2.28 1.58 11.11
C SER A 130 -3.48 0.67 10.81
N TYR A 131 -4.70 1.10 11.17
CA TYR A 131 -5.95 0.44 10.79
C TYR A 131 -6.08 0.26 9.27
N HIS A 132 -5.89 1.34 8.51
CA HIS A 132 -6.03 1.36 7.05
C HIS A 132 -4.88 0.64 6.36
N GLU A 133 -3.66 0.77 6.89
CA GLU A 133 -2.53 0.02 6.36
C GLU A 133 -2.79 -1.48 6.50
N ARG A 134 -3.13 -1.98 7.69
CA ARG A 134 -3.47 -3.40 7.90
C ARG A 134 -4.64 -3.88 7.04
N ALA A 135 -5.69 -3.07 6.93
CA ALA A 135 -6.84 -3.38 6.08
C ALA A 135 -6.43 -3.51 4.61
N LEU A 136 -5.63 -2.58 4.09
CA LEU A 136 -5.19 -2.57 2.69
C LEU A 136 -4.33 -3.79 2.36
N LEU A 137 -3.50 -4.21 3.31
CA LEU A 137 -2.60 -5.36 3.15
C LEU A 137 -3.33 -6.69 3.07
N ALA A 138 -4.40 -6.85 3.83
CA ALA A 138 -5.20 -8.06 3.83
C ALA A 138 -6.30 -8.05 2.75
N SER A 139 -6.44 -6.94 2.02
CA SER A 139 -7.56 -6.73 1.11
C SER A 139 -7.34 -7.39 -0.25
N THR A 140 -8.45 -7.67 -0.91
CA THR A 140 -8.49 -8.05 -2.32
C THR A 140 -8.73 -6.80 -3.16
N LEU A 141 -7.90 -6.53 -4.15
CA LEU A 141 -8.15 -5.51 -5.17
C LEU A 141 -9.37 -5.91 -6.01
N LEU A 142 -10.43 -5.11 -5.94
CA LEU A 142 -11.66 -5.32 -6.71
C LEU A 142 -11.57 -4.65 -8.09
N TRP A 143 -10.99 -3.45 -8.13
CA TRP A 143 -10.91 -2.64 -9.35
C TRP A 143 -9.83 -1.56 -9.23
N SER A 144 -9.20 -1.21 -10.36
CA SER A 144 -8.35 -0.03 -10.49
C SER A 144 -8.43 0.56 -11.89
N VAL A 145 -8.27 1.89 -12.00
CA VAL A 145 -8.24 2.60 -13.29
C VAL A 145 -6.97 2.30 -14.09
N LEU A 146 -5.84 2.13 -13.39
CA LEU A 146 -4.57 1.78 -14.01
C LEU A 146 -4.55 0.27 -14.28
N PRO A 147 -4.07 -0.19 -15.45
CA PRO A 147 -3.78 -1.61 -15.66
C PRO A 147 -2.74 -2.09 -14.63
N GLY A 148 -2.71 -3.39 -14.37
CA GLY A 148 -1.68 -4.01 -13.53
C GLY A 148 -0.30 -3.72 -14.12
N ASN A 149 0.52 -2.95 -13.42
CA ASN A 149 1.92 -2.77 -13.80
C ASN A 149 2.70 -3.99 -13.33
N SER A 150 3.59 -4.52 -14.17
CA SER A 150 4.54 -5.54 -13.74
C SER A 150 5.52 -4.95 -12.73
N VAL A 151 5.50 -5.48 -11.52
CA VAL A 151 6.51 -5.18 -10.50
C VAL A 151 7.70 -6.12 -10.72
N HIS A 152 8.90 -5.57 -10.81
CA HIS A 152 10.13 -6.29 -11.07
C HIS A 152 10.93 -6.46 -9.77
N LEU A 153 11.33 -7.69 -9.45
CA LEU A 153 12.22 -7.95 -8.31
C LEU A 153 13.68 -7.98 -8.78
N ALA A 154 14.49 -7.07 -8.24
CA ALA A 154 15.91 -7.03 -8.50
C ALA A 154 16.63 -8.16 -7.74
N ARG A 155 17.58 -8.81 -8.42
CA ARG A 155 18.48 -9.77 -7.78
C ARG A 155 19.49 -9.00 -6.93
N ALA A 156 19.60 -9.37 -5.66
CA ALA A 156 20.61 -8.81 -4.77
C ALA A 156 21.99 -9.50 -4.92
N PHE A 157 21.98 -10.72 -5.46
CA PHE A 157 23.14 -11.60 -5.60
C PHE A 157 23.10 -12.32 -6.95
N ASP A 158 24.24 -12.81 -7.43
CA ASP A 158 24.30 -13.51 -8.72
C ASP A 158 23.72 -14.92 -8.64
N GLY A 159 23.77 -15.53 -7.46
CA GLY A 159 23.13 -16.81 -7.18
C GLY A 159 23.09 -17.15 -5.70
N ALA A 160 22.56 -18.35 -5.41
CA ALA A 160 22.55 -18.93 -4.08
C ALA A 160 22.94 -20.41 -4.14
N SER A 161 23.58 -20.89 -3.08
CA SER A 161 23.98 -22.29 -2.89
C SER A 161 23.64 -22.76 -1.47
N ALA A 162 23.97 -24.02 -1.13
CA ALA A 162 23.83 -24.52 0.24
C ALA A 162 24.66 -23.72 1.27
N ALA A 163 25.73 -23.04 0.83
CA ALA A 163 26.54 -22.16 1.67
C ALA A 163 25.98 -20.74 1.80
N GLY A 164 24.91 -20.41 1.07
CA GLY A 164 24.29 -19.09 1.05
C GLY A 164 24.41 -18.36 -0.30
N PRO A 165 24.00 -17.08 -0.35
CA PRO A 165 24.10 -16.23 -1.52
C PRO A 165 25.55 -15.90 -1.87
N TRP A 166 25.82 -15.63 -3.16
CA TRP A 166 27.17 -15.34 -3.64
C TRP A 166 27.18 -14.34 -4.81
N PHE A 167 28.33 -13.68 -5.00
CA PHE A 167 28.67 -12.87 -6.19
C PHE A 167 29.67 -13.61 -7.06
N ALA A 168 29.51 -13.52 -8.37
CA ALA A 168 30.43 -14.10 -9.33
C ALA A 168 31.81 -13.43 -9.23
N PRO A 169 32.93 -14.15 -9.47
CA PRO A 169 34.25 -13.55 -9.44
C PRO A 169 34.45 -12.40 -10.45
N ASP A 170 33.69 -12.40 -11.53
CA ASP A 170 33.67 -11.41 -12.61
C ASP A 170 32.49 -10.42 -12.48
N HIS A 171 31.86 -10.34 -11.31
CA HIS A 171 30.77 -9.40 -11.06
C HIS A 171 31.20 -7.95 -11.33
N GLU A 172 30.35 -7.21 -12.04
CA GLU A 172 30.64 -5.86 -12.51
C GLU A 172 30.88 -4.88 -11.36
N LEU A 173 31.86 -3.98 -11.52
CA LEU A 173 32.17 -2.93 -10.56
C LEU A 173 31.81 -1.54 -11.09
N VAL A 174 31.12 -0.75 -10.28
CA VAL A 174 30.82 0.65 -10.58
C VAL A 174 32.01 1.52 -10.14
N VAL A 175 32.99 1.64 -11.04
CA VAL A 175 34.22 2.41 -10.80
C VAL A 175 34.03 3.91 -10.91
N ASP A 176 33.12 4.37 -11.78
CA ASP A 176 32.81 5.78 -11.97
C ASP A 176 32.08 6.34 -10.72
N PRO A 177 32.68 7.33 -10.01
CA PRO A 177 32.11 7.87 -8.79
C PRO A 177 30.79 8.63 -9.02
N ALA A 178 30.57 9.25 -10.17
CA ALA A 178 29.35 9.98 -10.48
C ALA A 178 28.18 9.02 -10.73
N ILE A 179 28.44 7.94 -11.48
CA ILE A 179 27.46 6.86 -11.67
C ILE A 179 27.14 6.20 -10.33
N ARG A 180 28.16 5.86 -9.53
CA ARG A 180 27.97 5.25 -8.21
C ARG A 180 27.12 6.13 -7.30
N TRP A 181 27.40 7.44 -7.24
CA TRP A 181 26.62 8.38 -6.42
C TRP A 181 25.15 8.42 -6.84
N ARG A 182 24.87 8.48 -8.15
CA ARG A 182 23.50 8.51 -8.67
C ARG A 182 22.73 7.22 -8.36
N LEU A 183 23.39 6.06 -8.46
CA LEU A 183 22.81 4.79 -8.07
C LEU A 183 22.52 4.72 -6.56
N LEU A 184 23.46 5.17 -5.72
CA LEU A 184 23.26 5.22 -4.27
C LEU A 184 22.11 6.14 -3.89
N ASP A 185 21.99 7.32 -4.53
CA ASP A 185 20.89 8.25 -4.32
C ASP A 185 19.54 7.60 -4.69
N PHE A 186 19.45 6.98 -5.86
CA PHE A 186 18.25 6.25 -6.29
C PHE A 186 17.85 5.13 -5.33
N LEU A 187 18.80 4.24 -4.98
CA LEU A 187 18.54 3.11 -4.08
C LEU A 187 18.11 3.58 -2.68
N SER A 188 18.60 4.74 -2.25
CA SER A 188 18.23 5.35 -0.96
C SER A 188 16.82 5.92 -0.94
N GLY A 189 16.33 6.41 -2.07
CA GLY A 189 15.04 7.12 -2.15
C GLY A 189 13.81 6.22 -2.22
N GLY A 190 13.97 4.92 -2.48
CA GLY A 190 12.84 3.98 -2.49
C GLY A 190 12.15 3.88 -1.12
N GLU A 191 10.83 3.68 -1.11
CA GLU A 191 10.06 3.44 0.12
C GLU A 191 10.32 2.02 0.63
N VAL A 192 10.53 1.86 1.94
CA VAL A 192 10.64 0.52 2.57
C VAL A 192 9.27 -0.16 2.51
N VAL A 193 9.17 -1.24 1.75
CA VAL A 193 7.93 -2.00 1.53
C VAL A 193 7.87 -3.29 2.34
N PHE A 194 9.02 -3.80 2.78
CA PHE A 194 9.13 -4.98 3.64
C PHE A 194 10.35 -4.84 4.55
N ALA A 195 10.15 -4.99 5.86
CA ALA A 195 11.24 -5.00 6.82
C ALA A 195 11.78 -6.43 7.00
N ALA A 196 13.10 -6.59 6.97
CA ALA A 196 13.75 -7.90 7.09
C ALA A 196 14.93 -7.84 8.07
N SER A 197 15.22 -8.99 8.69
CA SER A 197 16.37 -9.09 9.59
C SER A 197 17.69 -8.92 8.83
N PRO A 198 18.69 -8.20 9.39
CA PRO A 198 20.00 -8.07 8.78
C PRO A 198 20.68 -9.41 8.46
N MET A 199 21.43 -9.45 7.37
CA MET A 199 22.13 -10.64 6.86
C MET A 199 23.63 -10.58 7.18
N THR A 200 24.29 -11.74 7.03
CA THR A 200 25.74 -11.86 7.02
C THR A 200 26.32 -11.24 5.75
N ASP A 201 27.42 -10.51 5.90
CA ASP A 201 28.20 -10.00 4.77
C ASP A 201 28.92 -11.15 4.06
N VAL A 202 28.62 -11.40 2.79
CA VAL A 202 29.18 -12.52 2.02
C VAL A 202 30.65 -12.30 1.64
N VAL A 203 31.12 -11.05 1.66
CA VAL A 203 32.52 -10.70 1.34
C VAL A 203 33.42 -10.88 2.57
N THR A 204 32.93 -10.53 3.76
CA THR A 204 33.74 -10.58 5.00
C THR A 204 33.36 -11.69 5.97
N GLY A 205 32.19 -12.31 5.80
CA GLY A 205 31.62 -13.26 6.76
C GLY A 205 31.03 -12.63 8.03
N SER A 206 30.96 -11.30 8.11
CA SER A 206 30.49 -10.58 9.31
C SER A 206 28.98 -10.76 9.51
N PRO A 207 28.51 -11.36 10.61
CA PRO A 207 27.08 -11.66 10.78
C PRO A 207 26.27 -10.40 11.12
N GLY A 208 25.07 -10.29 10.52
CA GLY A 208 24.06 -9.29 10.91
C GLY A 208 24.38 -7.83 10.57
N VAL A 209 25.30 -7.58 9.64
CA VAL A 209 25.73 -6.21 9.28
C VAL A 209 25.09 -5.68 8.00
N VAL A 210 24.55 -6.57 7.14
CA VAL A 210 23.97 -6.19 5.85
C VAL A 210 22.48 -5.94 6.03
N PRO A 211 21.96 -4.71 5.84
CA PRO A 211 20.53 -4.47 5.87
C PRO A 211 19.82 -5.26 4.77
N ALA A 212 18.68 -5.86 5.10
CA ALA A 212 17.96 -6.77 4.19
C ALA A 212 16.59 -6.26 3.78
N ASP A 213 16.15 -5.11 4.32
CA ASP A 213 14.87 -4.48 3.99
C ASP A 213 14.69 -4.38 2.48
N LEU A 214 13.45 -4.56 2.03
CA LEU A 214 13.09 -4.36 0.63
C LEU A 214 12.55 -2.95 0.46
N ARG A 215 13.11 -2.23 -0.51
CA ARG A 215 12.66 -0.92 -0.98
C ARG A 215 12.00 -1.03 -2.34
N SER A 216 11.15 -0.06 -2.64
CA SER A 216 10.51 0.04 -3.94
C SER A 216 10.22 1.48 -4.35
N ASP A 217 10.25 1.73 -5.66
CA ASP A 217 9.71 2.93 -6.31
C ASP A 217 8.34 2.69 -6.98
N GLY A 218 7.77 1.49 -6.79
CA GLY A 218 6.52 1.06 -7.39
C GLY A 218 6.64 0.27 -8.68
N THR A 219 7.82 0.29 -9.32
CA THR A 219 8.11 -0.51 -10.52
C THR A 219 9.12 -1.59 -10.20
N TRP A 220 10.16 -1.24 -9.45
CA TRP A 220 11.18 -2.17 -8.98
C TRP A 220 11.10 -2.37 -7.48
N VAL A 221 11.43 -3.58 -7.04
CA VAL A 221 11.71 -3.91 -5.65
C VAL A 221 13.15 -4.37 -5.55
N TRP A 222 13.90 -3.83 -4.60
CA TRP A 222 15.30 -4.20 -4.38
C TRP A 222 15.60 -4.32 -2.89
N SER A 223 16.62 -5.10 -2.56
CA SER A 223 17.11 -5.20 -1.18
C SER A 223 18.08 -4.05 -0.87
N GLU A 224 18.05 -3.54 0.36
CA GLU A 224 19.07 -2.64 0.88
C GLU A 224 20.49 -3.24 0.81
N ALA A 225 20.61 -4.56 0.69
CA ALA A 225 21.87 -5.23 0.42
C ALA A 225 22.53 -4.71 -0.86
N SER A 226 21.75 -4.43 -1.93
CA SER A 226 22.28 -3.89 -3.18
C SER A 226 22.96 -2.53 -2.96
N ARG A 227 22.38 -1.68 -2.11
CA ARG A 227 22.99 -0.40 -1.72
C ARG A 227 24.25 -0.63 -0.88
N TYR A 228 24.19 -1.52 0.11
CA TYR A 228 25.32 -1.84 0.99
C TYR A 228 26.54 -2.32 0.19
N TYR A 229 26.34 -3.27 -0.73
CA TYR A 229 27.43 -3.82 -1.54
C TYR A 229 27.96 -2.82 -2.59
N LEU A 230 27.09 -1.99 -3.17
CA LEU A 230 27.50 -0.90 -4.06
C LEU A 230 28.35 0.15 -3.32
N ASP A 231 27.96 0.56 -2.12
CA ASP A 231 28.68 1.59 -1.36
C ASP A 231 30.04 1.06 -0.88
N ARG A 232 30.05 -0.12 -0.27
CA ARG A 232 31.23 -0.68 0.41
C ARG A 232 32.21 -1.35 -0.53
N TYR A 233 31.71 -2.07 -1.54
CA TYR A 233 32.53 -2.93 -2.41
C TYR A 233 32.43 -2.56 -3.89
N ARG A 234 31.60 -1.56 -4.25
CA ARG A 234 31.37 -1.10 -5.63
C ARG A 234 30.74 -2.15 -6.54
N LEU A 235 30.18 -3.23 -5.98
CA LEU A 235 29.48 -4.26 -6.74
C LEU A 235 28.22 -3.65 -7.37
N ALA A 236 28.06 -3.85 -8.68
CA ALA A 236 26.94 -3.30 -9.42
C ALA A 236 25.60 -3.94 -9.00
N PRO A 237 24.51 -3.16 -8.85
CA PRO A 237 23.18 -3.75 -8.68
C PRO A 237 22.76 -4.53 -9.93
N ASP A 238 21.65 -5.28 -9.82
CA ASP A 238 21.04 -5.95 -10.98
C ASP A 238 21.00 -5.04 -12.22
N PRO A 239 21.42 -5.51 -13.42
CA PRO A 239 21.54 -4.64 -14.59
C PRO A 239 20.23 -3.95 -15.00
N GLY A 240 19.09 -4.62 -14.81
CA GLY A 240 17.78 -4.03 -15.09
C GLY A 240 17.46 -2.90 -14.14
N LEU A 241 17.73 -3.10 -12.84
CA LEU A 241 17.59 -2.06 -11.82
C LEU A 241 18.55 -0.90 -12.08
N THR A 242 19.80 -1.19 -12.45
CA THR A 242 20.82 -0.17 -12.78
C THR A 242 20.37 0.69 -13.96
N GLY A 243 19.90 0.07 -15.05
CA GLY A 243 19.35 0.79 -16.20
C GLY A 243 18.16 1.68 -15.81
N HIS A 244 17.26 1.15 -14.98
CA HIS A 244 16.10 1.89 -14.47
C HIS A 244 16.50 3.08 -13.59
N ALA A 245 17.43 2.87 -12.65
CA ALA A 245 17.92 3.89 -11.73
C ALA A 245 18.63 5.06 -12.44
N LEU A 246 19.35 4.76 -13.53
CA LEU A 246 20.02 5.80 -14.33
C LEU A 246 19.05 6.56 -15.25
N ALA A 247 17.95 5.95 -15.66
CA ALA A 247 16.93 6.59 -16.48
C ALA A 247 15.96 7.46 -15.66
N ASN A 248 15.79 7.16 -14.36
CA ASN A 248 14.77 7.78 -13.52
C ASN A 248 15.37 8.58 -12.36
N ARG A 249 14.50 9.30 -11.65
CA ARG A 249 14.81 9.92 -10.35
C ARG A 249 14.33 9.00 -9.23
N PRO A 250 14.86 9.14 -8.00
CA PRO A 250 14.30 8.43 -6.86
C PRO A 250 12.78 8.66 -6.78
N GLY A 251 12.03 7.58 -6.56
CA GLY A 251 10.56 7.65 -6.52
C GLY A 251 10.05 8.45 -5.33
N ASP A 252 8.91 9.10 -5.52
CA ASP A 252 8.13 9.65 -4.40
C ASP A 252 7.51 8.52 -3.57
N ARG A 253 6.86 8.89 -2.46
CA ARG A 253 6.08 7.94 -1.65
C ARG A 253 5.05 7.20 -2.50
N LEU A 254 4.95 5.90 -2.27
CA LEU A 254 4.02 5.04 -2.99
C LEU A 254 2.57 5.39 -2.65
N THR A 255 1.74 5.46 -3.69
CA THR A 255 0.29 5.49 -3.52
C THR A 255 -0.19 4.19 -2.88
N PRO A 256 -1.35 4.17 -2.19
CA PRO A 256 -1.95 2.94 -1.70
C PRO A 256 -2.04 1.83 -2.76
N LEU A 257 -2.43 2.17 -4.01
CA LEU A 257 -2.50 1.22 -5.11
C LEU A 257 -1.14 0.63 -5.48
N THR A 258 -0.14 1.49 -5.63
CA THR A 258 1.22 1.06 -5.95
C THR A 258 1.79 0.17 -4.83
N ARG A 259 1.61 0.57 -3.56
CA ARG A 259 2.06 -0.21 -2.40
C ARG A 259 1.39 -1.58 -2.34
N HIS A 260 0.08 -1.65 -2.59
CA HIS A 260 -0.67 -2.91 -2.63
C HIS A 260 -0.11 -3.85 -3.70
N ARG A 261 0.11 -3.36 -4.93
CA ARG A 261 0.67 -4.16 -6.04
C ARG A 261 2.09 -4.65 -5.76
N VAL A 262 2.93 -3.78 -5.20
CA VAL A 262 4.29 -4.16 -4.80
C VAL A 262 4.26 -5.31 -3.79
N ARG A 263 3.39 -5.23 -2.78
CA ARG A 263 3.29 -6.32 -1.79
C ARG A 263 2.66 -7.58 -2.35
N ALA A 264 1.66 -7.47 -3.22
CA ALA A 264 1.10 -8.61 -3.94
C ALA A 264 2.16 -9.34 -4.79
N ALA A 265 3.10 -8.60 -5.40
CA ALA A 265 4.22 -9.20 -6.13
C ALA A 265 5.22 -9.95 -5.22
N LEU A 266 5.32 -9.58 -3.94
CA LEU A 266 6.18 -10.23 -2.95
C LEU A 266 5.55 -11.47 -2.31
N ASN A 267 4.22 -11.61 -2.40
CA ASN A 267 3.49 -12.72 -1.76
C ASN A 267 2.56 -13.42 -2.78
N PRO A 268 2.87 -14.66 -3.19
CA PRO A 268 2.06 -15.42 -4.14
C PRO A 268 0.61 -15.69 -3.69
N ILE A 269 0.29 -15.51 -2.41
CA ILE A 269 -1.05 -15.71 -1.82
C ILE A 269 -1.96 -14.48 -2.01
N ASP A 270 -1.39 -13.28 -2.22
CA ASP A 270 -2.13 -12.01 -2.30
C ASP A 270 -2.64 -11.72 -3.73
N GLN A 271 -3.14 -12.75 -4.41
CA GLN A 271 -3.58 -12.65 -5.81
C GLN A 271 -4.76 -11.67 -5.98
N GLU A 272 -4.72 -10.91 -7.09
CA GLU A 272 -5.85 -10.09 -7.54
C GLU A 272 -7.12 -10.95 -7.59
N GLY A 273 -8.22 -10.42 -7.03
CA GLY A 273 -9.53 -11.06 -7.14
C GLY A 273 -10.03 -11.05 -8.59
N PRO A 274 -11.28 -11.48 -8.86
CA PRO A 274 -11.84 -11.33 -10.19
C PRO A 274 -11.80 -9.85 -10.58
N SER A 275 -10.83 -9.48 -11.42
CA SER A 275 -10.70 -8.13 -11.93
C SER A 275 -11.98 -7.87 -12.71
N TRP A 276 -12.88 -7.06 -12.17
CA TRP A 276 -14.08 -6.67 -12.90
C TRP A 276 -13.63 -5.78 -14.05
N ARG A 277 -13.39 -6.42 -15.20
CA ARG A 277 -12.98 -5.73 -16.42
C ARG A 277 -14.15 -4.87 -16.88
N ALA A 278 -13.83 -3.66 -17.31
CA ALA A 278 -14.78 -2.81 -18.01
C ALA A 278 -15.27 -3.55 -19.26
N GLY A 279 -16.51 -4.02 -19.22
CA GLY A 279 -17.37 -3.98 -20.39
C GLY A 279 -17.85 -2.55 -20.63
#